data_AF-A0A3A4TCA1-F1
#
_entry.id   AF-A0A3A4TCA1-F1
#
_cell.length_a   1.000
_cell.length_b   1.000
_cell.length_c   1.000
_cell.angle_alpha   90.00
_cell.angle_beta   90.00
_cell.angle_gamma   90.00
#
_symmetry.space_group_name_H-M   'P 1'
#
loop_
_entity.id
_entity.type
_entity.pdbx_description
1 polymer ?
#
loop_
_entity_poly.entity_id
_entity_poly.type
_entity_poly.pdbx_seq_one_letter_code
_entity_poly.pdbx_strand_id
1 'polypeptide(L)'
;MAEIAGYPYILKNVFENNQYENIVDSNFLNAYIPSNFPVPKIDDPRKTQWPRSGAARHPSYVKSSEINQIFNYIGFIRRTNQKSLAKYLPMLFQELRRFVRVLETVVYAPNICISEDIYIEIESGLQNFFDAYHERTCYKNSWIEEIWKQQKFFLEQIDMLLKTMKMNGQVFDLKTDALHQAVVDFCKKYFHDDRMDPPGETDFNFVANCCSKAAADNESKTIWSGDRHITRILAALYHHSSLTHKFPQIYLRANYLPLHFSQLFPN
;
A
#
# COMPACT_ATOMS: atom_id res chain seq x y z
N MET A 1 -9.26 10.01 29.27
CA MET A 1 -8.34 9.30 28.37
C MET A 1 -9.18 8.75 27.24
N ALA A 2 -8.97 9.19 26.00
CA ALA A 2 -9.70 8.65 24.86
C ALA A 2 -9.31 7.17 24.66
N GLU A 3 -10.30 6.31 24.48
CA GLU A 3 -10.11 4.91 24.13
C GLU A 3 -9.25 4.84 22.86
N ILE A 4 -8.11 4.15 22.89
CA ILE A 4 -7.30 3.95 21.68
C ILE A 4 -8.13 3.07 20.75
N ALA A 5 -8.69 3.67 19.70
CA ALA A 5 -9.42 2.94 18.68
C ALA A 5 -8.57 1.77 18.17
N GLY A 6 -9.15 0.58 18.07
CA GLY A 6 -8.49 -0.57 17.45
C GLY A 6 -8.40 -0.42 15.93
N TYR A 7 -7.55 -1.23 15.30
CA TYR A 7 -7.59 -1.39 13.84
C TYR A 7 -8.96 -1.95 13.39
N PRO A 8 -9.55 -1.50 12.27
CA PRO A 8 -9.01 -0.51 11.32
C PRO A 8 -9.29 0.96 11.68
N TYR A 9 -10.13 1.26 12.67
CA TYR A 9 -10.59 2.63 12.99
C TYR A 9 -9.46 3.59 13.38
N ILE A 10 -8.37 3.09 13.95
CA ILE A 10 -7.19 3.90 14.26
C ILE A 10 -6.61 4.62 13.04
N LEU A 11 -6.76 4.06 11.84
CA LEU A 11 -6.25 4.68 10.59
C LEU A 11 -6.85 6.06 10.37
N LYS A 12 -8.16 6.19 10.59
CA LYS A 12 -8.86 7.48 10.48
C LYS A 12 -8.23 8.51 11.41
N ASN A 13 -8.11 8.18 12.69
CA ASN A 13 -7.56 9.10 13.68
C ASN A 13 -6.11 9.48 13.34
N VAL A 14 -5.33 8.54 12.82
CA VAL A 14 -3.92 8.75 12.49
C VAL A 14 -3.77 9.71 11.30
N PHE A 15 -4.57 9.55 10.25
CA PHE A 15 -4.56 10.46 9.10
C PHE A 15 -5.16 11.84 9.43
N GLU A 16 -6.23 11.89 10.22
CA GLU A 16 -6.89 13.16 10.63
C GLU A 16 -6.00 14.00 11.56
N ASN A 17 -5.28 13.35 12.49
CA ASN A 17 -4.39 14.05 13.42
C ASN A 17 -3.01 14.35 12.82
N ASN A 18 -2.71 13.88 11.61
CA ASN A 18 -1.45 14.21 10.96
C ASN A 18 -1.44 15.67 10.51
N GLN A 19 -0.41 16.42 10.90
CA GLN A 19 -0.32 17.86 10.67
C GLN A 19 -0.21 18.23 9.18
N TYR A 20 0.36 17.35 8.37
CA TYR A 20 0.66 17.60 6.97
C TYR A 20 -0.20 16.72 6.06
N GLU A 21 -0.31 17.10 4.79
CA GLU A 21 -0.95 16.25 3.77
C GLU A 21 -0.31 14.85 3.77
N ASN A 22 -1.16 13.83 3.71
CA ASN A 22 -0.79 12.43 3.76
C ASN A 22 -0.63 11.91 2.32
N ILE A 23 0.60 11.62 1.91
CA ILE A 23 0.90 10.93 0.66
C ILE A 23 1.09 9.45 0.99
N VAL A 24 0.19 8.60 0.52
CA VAL A 24 0.20 7.16 0.85
C VAL A 24 0.70 6.31 -0.32
N ASP A 25 1.44 5.24 -0.02
CA ASP A 25 1.74 4.18 -0.99
C ASP A 25 0.59 3.16 -1.06
N SER A 26 0.71 2.12 -1.90
CA SER A 26 -0.33 1.10 -2.05
C SER A 26 -0.67 0.33 -0.78
N ASN A 27 0.15 0.42 0.30
CA ASN A 27 -0.08 -0.33 1.52
C ASN A 27 -1.25 0.17 2.34
N PHE A 28 -1.71 1.41 2.15
CA PHE A 28 -2.87 1.92 2.89
C PHE A 28 -4.15 1.14 2.56
N LEU A 29 -4.22 0.47 1.41
CA LEU A 29 -5.33 -0.38 0.98
C LEU A 29 -5.24 -1.82 1.49
N ASN A 30 -4.20 -2.16 2.25
CA ASN A 30 -3.98 -3.51 2.73
C ASN A 30 -4.71 -3.75 4.06
N ALA A 31 -5.61 -4.73 4.06
CA ALA A 31 -6.38 -5.11 5.24
C ALA A 31 -5.58 -6.11 6.12
N TYR A 32 -5.38 -5.75 7.38
CA TYR A 32 -4.63 -6.55 8.37
C TYR A 32 -5.55 -7.30 9.34
N ILE A 33 -5.08 -8.41 9.90
CA ILE A 33 -5.80 -9.14 10.95
C ILE A 33 -5.39 -8.53 12.30
N PRO A 34 -6.33 -7.98 13.11
CA PRO A 34 -6.02 -7.48 14.44
C PRO A 34 -5.38 -8.55 15.33
N SER A 35 -4.49 -8.15 16.24
CA SER A 35 -3.75 -9.08 17.11
C SER A 35 -4.66 -9.92 18.03
N ASN A 36 -5.81 -9.38 18.41
CA ASN A 36 -6.85 -10.02 19.21
C ASN A 36 -7.94 -10.71 18.37
N PHE A 37 -7.78 -10.80 17.05
CA PHE A 37 -8.78 -11.40 16.19
C PHE A 37 -8.77 -12.93 16.33
N PRO A 38 -9.92 -13.60 16.50
CA PRO A 38 -9.99 -15.03 16.82
C PRO A 38 -9.83 -15.91 15.56
N VAL A 39 -8.82 -15.60 14.75
CA VAL A 39 -8.40 -16.41 13.59
C VAL A 39 -6.99 -16.90 13.90
N PRO A 40 -6.72 -18.22 13.81
CA PRO A 40 -5.40 -18.76 14.11
C PRO A 40 -4.37 -18.18 13.15
N LYS A 41 -3.14 -17.96 13.63
CA LYS A 41 -2.03 -17.61 12.75
C LYS A 41 -1.76 -18.78 11.80
N ILE A 42 -1.96 -18.54 10.51
CA ILE A 42 -1.66 -19.48 9.43
C ILE A 42 -0.25 -19.16 8.91
N ASP A 43 0.65 -20.13 9.01
CA ASP A 43 1.94 -20.08 8.33
C ASP A 43 1.73 -20.32 6.84
N ASP A 44 2.07 -19.34 6.00
CA ASP A 44 1.96 -19.48 4.55
C ASP A 44 3.10 -20.39 4.04
N PRO A 45 2.81 -21.57 3.45
CA PRO A 45 3.83 -22.49 2.98
C PRO A 45 4.70 -21.94 1.83
N ARG A 46 4.28 -20.85 1.17
CA ARG A 46 5.13 -20.10 0.22
C ARG A 46 6.32 -19.41 0.90
N LYS A 47 6.30 -19.32 2.24
CA LYS A 47 7.38 -18.77 3.07
C LYS A 47 8.35 -19.84 3.56
N THR A 48 7.94 -21.11 3.59
CA THR A 48 8.77 -22.24 4.06
C THR A 48 9.37 -23.08 2.94
N GLN A 49 8.86 -22.97 1.72
CA GLN A 49 9.42 -23.65 0.55
C GLN A 49 10.16 -22.66 -0.36
N TRP A 50 11.45 -22.92 -0.60
CA TRP A 50 12.23 -22.21 -1.61
C TRP A 50 11.53 -22.32 -2.97
N PRO A 51 11.37 -21.23 -3.74
CA PRO A 51 10.66 -21.28 -5.00
C PRO A 51 11.43 -22.15 -5.99
N ARG A 52 10.87 -23.32 -6.33
CA ARG A 52 11.29 -24.06 -7.52
C ARG A 52 10.80 -23.29 -8.75
N SER A 53 11.75 -22.62 -9.42
CA SER A 53 11.78 -22.22 -10.83
C SER A 53 10.46 -21.80 -11.53
N GLY A 54 10.48 -20.60 -12.12
CA GLY A 54 10.02 -20.45 -13.51
C GLY A 54 8.63 -19.87 -13.78
N ALA A 55 8.04 -19.07 -12.89
CA ALA A 55 6.89 -18.24 -13.26
C ALA A 55 7.14 -16.80 -12.81
N ALA A 56 7.29 -15.90 -13.79
CA ALA A 56 7.37 -14.46 -13.55
C ALA A 56 6.11 -14.00 -12.80
N ARG A 57 6.26 -13.63 -11.54
CA ARG A 57 5.27 -12.84 -10.78
C ARG A 57 5.93 -11.50 -10.46
N HIS A 58 5.43 -10.44 -11.09
CA HIS A 58 5.75 -9.03 -10.85
C HIS A 58 5.40 -8.58 -9.41
N PRO A 59 5.82 -7.38 -9.00
CA PRO A 59 7.18 -6.96 -8.68
C PRO A 59 7.40 -6.95 -7.15
N SER A 60 8.66 -6.77 -6.78
CA SER A 60 9.20 -6.86 -5.42
C SER A 60 8.81 -5.69 -4.51
N TYR A 61 7.54 -5.54 -4.13
CA TYR A 61 7.17 -4.62 -3.05
C TYR A 61 6.91 -5.40 -1.75
N VAL A 62 7.77 -5.14 -0.77
CA VAL A 62 7.77 -5.62 0.62
C VAL A 62 7.14 -7.01 0.81
N LYS A 63 8.01 -8.02 0.83
CA LYS A 63 7.72 -9.36 1.39
C LYS A 63 7.48 -9.30 2.92
N SER A 64 6.70 -8.35 3.43
CA SER A 64 6.18 -8.46 4.78
C SER A 64 5.13 -9.56 4.76
N SER A 65 5.23 -10.44 5.74
CA SER A 65 4.27 -11.51 6.02
C SER A 65 2.82 -11.04 6.19
N GLU A 66 2.60 -9.73 6.26
CA GLU A 66 1.41 -9.05 6.76
C GLU A 66 0.72 -8.16 5.72
N ILE A 67 1.36 -7.90 4.56
CA ILE A 67 0.69 -7.17 3.48
C ILE A 67 -0.47 -8.00 2.92
N ASN A 68 -1.64 -7.38 2.80
CA ASN A 68 -2.89 -8.02 2.38
C ASN A 68 -3.23 -9.28 3.20
N GLN A 69 -2.96 -9.28 4.51
CA GLN A 69 -3.07 -10.46 5.37
C GLN A 69 -4.44 -11.14 5.29
N ILE A 70 -5.54 -10.37 5.37
CA ILE A 70 -6.89 -10.93 5.30
C ILE A 70 -7.14 -11.58 3.93
N PHE A 71 -6.77 -10.88 2.85
CA PHE A 71 -6.94 -11.39 1.47
C PHE A 71 -6.07 -12.63 1.22
N ASN A 72 -4.85 -12.66 1.75
CA ASN A 72 -3.94 -13.80 1.72
C ASN A 72 -4.51 -15.01 2.48
N TYR A 73 -5.12 -14.80 3.65
CA TYR A 73 -5.78 -15.85 4.42
C TYR A 73 -6.95 -16.45 3.66
N ILE A 74 -7.82 -15.61 3.09
CA ILE A 74 -8.93 -16.05 2.24
C ILE A 74 -8.40 -16.87 1.05
N GLY A 75 -7.37 -16.37 0.37
CA GLY A 75 -6.73 -17.06 -0.74
C GLY A 75 -6.09 -18.39 -0.35
N PHE A 76 -5.49 -18.47 0.84
CA PHE A 76 -4.92 -19.71 1.37
C PHE A 76 -5.99 -20.76 1.68
N ILE A 77 -7.05 -20.37 2.39
CA ILE A 77 -8.19 -21.24 2.71
C ILE A 77 -8.81 -21.80 1.42
N ARG A 78 -8.97 -20.94 0.40
CA ARG A 78 -9.44 -21.32 -0.92
C ARG A 78 -8.55 -22.37 -1.59
N ARG A 79 -7.23 -22.12 -1.66
CA ARG A 79 -6.27 -22.99 -2.35
C ARG A 79 -6.07 -24.34 -1.66
N THR A 80 -6.06 -24.36 -0.33
CA THR A 80 -5.81 -25.59 0.45
C THR A 80 -7.07 -26.40 0.70
N ASN A 81 -8.26 -25.85 0.44
CA ASN A 81 -9.55 -26.52 0.64
C ASN A 81 -9.70 -27.08 2.08
N GLN A 82 -9.07 -26.44 3.07
CA GLN A 82 -9.13 -26.87 4.46
C GLN A 82 -10.44 -26.42 5.10
N LYS A 83 -11.42 -27.34 5.16
CA LYS A 83 -12.74 -27.10 5.77
C LYS A 83 -12.67 -26.62 7.23
N SER A 84 -11.67 -27.04 7.99
CA SER A 84 -11.44 -26.60 9.37
C SER A 84 -11.16 -25.10 9.50
N LEU A 85 -10.59 -24.48 8.46
CA LEU A 85 -10.32 -23.04 8.39
C LEU A 85 -11.45 -22.26 7.70
N ALA A 86 -12.27 -22.92 6.88
CA ALA A 86 -13.39 -22.29 6.19
C ALA A 86 -14.40 -21.63 7.15
N LYS A 87 -14.51 -22.11 8.39
CA LYS A 87 -15.36 -21.50 9.43
C LYS A 87 -14.97 -20.05 9.77
N TYR A 88 -13.75 -19.61 9.46
CA TYR A 88 -13.27 -18.25 9.70
C TYR A 88 -13.58 -17.28 8.54
N LEU A 89 -13.99 -17.78 7.37
CA LEU A 89 -14.29 -16.94 6.20
C LEU A 89 -15.32 -15.83 6.49
N PRO A 90 -16.45 -16.09 7.19
CA PRO A 90 -17.41 -15.03 7.50
C PRO A 90 -16.79 -13.89 8.31
N MET A 91 -15.90 -14.22 9.26
CA MET A 91 -15.20 -13.24 10.09
C MET A 91 -14.21 -12.42 9.27
N LEU A 92 -13.42 -13.08 8.41
CA LEU A 92 -12.47 -12.41 7.51
C LEU A 92 -13.19 -11.46 6.55
N PHE A 93 -14.33 -11.86 5.97
CA PHE A 93 -15.13 -10.98 5.12
C PHE A 93 -15.77 -9.82 5.89
N GLN A 94 -16.17 -10.05 7.14
CA GLN A 94 -16.67 -8.97 7.99
C GLN A 94 -15.58 -7.92 8.26
N GLU A 95 -14.34 -8.33 8.51
CA GLU A 95 -13.23 -7.40 8.68
C GLU A 95 -12.88 -6.65 7.40
N LEU A 96 -12.90 -7.30 6.23
CA LEU A 96 -12.75 -6.59 4.95
C LEU A 96 -13.82 -5.50 4.80
N ARG A 97 -15.09 -5.81 5.12
CA ARG A 97 -16.17 -4.80 5.07
C ARG A 97 -15.96 -3.67 6.06
N ARG A 98 -15.48 -3.96 7.28
CA ARG A 98 -15.16 -2.91 8.27
C ARG A 98 -14.01 -2.03 7.78
N PHE A 99 -12.99 -2.63 7.20
CA PHE A 99 -11.85 -1.91 6.64
C PHE A 99 -12.25 -0.99 5.49
N VAL A 100 -13.07 -1.46 4.53
CA VAL A 100 -13.59 -0.62 3.44
C VAL A 100 -14.34 0.60 3.96
N ARG A 101 -15.19 0.45 4.99
CA ARG A 101 -15.92 1.58 5.59
C ARG A 101 -15.00 2.63 6.21
N VAL A 102 -13.89 2.20 6.81
CA VAL A 102 -12.89 3.14 7.33
C VAL A 102 -12.14 3.81 6.20
N LEU A 103 -11.73 3.07 5.18
CA LEU A 103 -11.08 3.64 3.99
C LEU A 103 -11.96 4.65 3.27
N GLU A 104 -13.26 4.37 3.15
CA GLU A 104 -14.23 5.30 2.59
C GLU A 104 -14.21 6.64 3.32
N THR A 105 -14.19 6.61 4.66
CA THR A 105 -14.08 7.82 5.48
C THR A 105 -12.75 8.54 5.26
N VAL A 106 -11.65 7.79 5.10
CA VAL A 106 -10.31 8.35 4.87
C VAL A 106 -10.20 8.98 3.48
N VAL A 107 -10.66 8.30 2.43
CA VAL A 107 -10.60 8.76 1.03
C VAL A 107 -11.43 10.02 0.82
N TYR A 108 -12.60 10.11 1.46
CA TYR A 108 -13.42 11.31 1.42
C TYR A 108 -12.87 12.48 2.25
N ALA A 109 -11.83 12.27 3.06
CA ALA A 109 -11.11 13.36 3.71
C ALA A 109 -10.15 14.03 2.71
N PRO A 110 -10.07 15.38 2.65
CA PRO A 110 -9.31 16.09 1.62
C PRO A 110 -7.78 16.03 1.80
N ASN A 111 -7.28 15.43 2.89
CA ASN A 111 -5.86 15.48 3.27
C ASN A 111 -5.09 14.19 2.94
N ILE A 112 -5.62 13.35 2.05
CA ILE A 112 -4.95 12.15 1.54
C ILE A 112 -4.78 12.21 0.03
N CYS A 113 -3.58 11.89 -0.43
CA CYS A 113 -3.20 11.90 -1.84
C CYS A 113 -2.34 10.66 -2.17
N ILE A 114 -2.33 10.29 -3.44
CA ILE A 114 -1.45 9.25 -4.00
C ILE A 114 -0.77 9.77 -5.25
N SER A 115 0.46 9.33 -5.52
CA SER A 115 1.08 9.62 -6.81
C SER A 115 0.39 8.84 -7.93
N GLU A 116 0.44 9.36 -9.14
CA GLU A 116 -0.12 8.67 -10.32
C GLU A 116 0.56 7.31 -10.56
N ASP A 117 1.86 7.18 -10.27
CA ASP A 117 2.58 5.89 -10.37
C ASP A 117 1.91 4.80 -9.54
N ILE A 118 1.55 5.12 -8.29
CA ILE A 118 0.87 4.20 -7.38
C ILE A 118 -0.56 3.95 -7.84
N TYR A 119 -1.28 4.99 -8.29
CA TYR A 119 -2.62 4.83 -8.85
C TYR A 119 -2.64 3.84 -10.02
N ILE A 120 -1.75 4.00 -11.01
CA ILE A 120 -1.67 3.15 -12.20
C ILE A 120 -1.30 1.72 -11.83
N GLU A 121 -0.36 1.54 -10.89
CA GLU A 121 0.01 0.20 -10.40
C GLU A 121 -1.21 -0.53 -9.82
N ILE A 122 -1.96 0.14 -8.95
CA ILE A 122 -3.14 -0.47 -8.31
C ILE A 122 -4.24 -0.73 -9.33
N GLU A 123 -4.51 0.23 -10.23
CA GLU A 123 -5.50 0.09 -11.31
C GLU A 123 -5.19 -1.12 -12.20
N SER A 124 -3.92 -1.29 -12.59
CA SER A 124 -3.47 -2.46 -13.34
C SER A 124 -3.67 -3.76 -12.56
N GLY A 125 -3.34 -3.77 -11.27
CA GLY A 125 -3.57 -4.92 -10.39
C GLY A 125 -5.04 -5.32 -10.27
N LEU A 126 -5.94 -4.35 -10.16
CA LEU A 126 -7.39 -4.54 -10.14
C LEU A 126 -7.91 -5.10 -11.46
N GLN A 127 -7.48 -4.53 -12.58
CA GLN A 127 -7.88 -4.98 -13.91
C GLN A 127 -7.48 -6.45 -14.14
N ASN A 128 -6.24 -6.82 -13.80
CA ASN A 128 -5.79 -8.20 -13.89
C ASN A 128 -6.67 -9.17 -13.07
N PHE A 129 -7.13 -8.76 -11.89
CA PHE A 129 -8.06 -9.57 -11.11
C PHE A 129 -9.43 -9.68 -11.79
N PHE A 130 -9.98 -8.57 -12.30
CA PHE A 130 -11.28 -8.57 -12.95
C PHE A 130 -11.28 -9.40 -14.23
N ASP A 131 -10.25 -9.30 -15.06
CA ASP A 131 -10.11 -10.13 -16.26
C ASP A 131 -10.10 -11.62 -15.89
N ALA A 132 -9.25 -12.00 -14.93
CA ALA A 132 -9.21 -13.36 -14.41
C ALA A 132 -10.54 -13.82 -13.79
N TYR A 133 -11.30 -12.91 -13.16
CA TYR A 133 -12.61 -13.22 -12.61
C TYR A 133 -13.65 -13.51 -13.70
N HIS A 134 -13.62 -12.78 -14.82
CA HIS A 134 -14.60 -12.92 -15.91
C HIS A 134 -14.27 -14.08 -16.85
N GLU A 135 -12.99 -14.37 -17.07
CA GLU A 135 -12.54 -15.46 -17.95
C GLU A 135 -12.59 -16.84 -17.29
N ARG A 136 -12.63 -16.91 -15.96
CA ARG A 136 -12.63 -18.19 -15.25
C ARG A 136 -13.88 -19.01 -15.56
N THR A 137 -13.70 -20.32 -15.59
CA THR A 137 -14.83 -21.25 -15.53
C THR A 137 -15.37 -21.32 -14.10
N CYS A 138 -16.69 -21.29 -13.95
CA CYS A 138 -17.34 -21.41 -12.64
C CYS A 138 -16.98 -22.74 -11.97
N TYR A 139 -16.50 -22.70 -10.73
CA TYR A 139 -16.27 -23.88 -9.92
C TYR A 139 -17.60 -24.50 -9.51
N LYS A 140 -17.69 -25.83 -9.56
CA LYS A 140 -18.84 -26.58 -9.04
C LYS A 140 -19.02 -26.45 -7.52
N ASN A 141 -17.98 -26.00 -6.80
CA ASN A 141 -17.97 -25.91 -5.36
C ASN A 141 -18.52 -24.56 -4.88
N SER A 142 -19.75 -24.55 -4.35
CA SER A 142 -20.51 -23.34 -4.05
C SER A 142 -19.81 -22.36 -3.10
N TRP A 143 -19.06 -22.84 -2.11
CA TRP A 143 -18.35 -21.95 -1.18
C TRP A 143 -17.08 -21.32 -1.78
N ILE A 144 -16.45 -21.95 -2.78
CA ILE A 144 -15.33 -21.35 -3.52
C ILE A 144 -15.84 -20.22 -4.42
N GLU A 145 -17.00 -20.41 -5.04
CA GLU A 145 -17.70 -19.36 -5.78
C GLU A 145 -18.04 -18.18 -4.88
N GLU A 146 -18.52 -18.45 -3.66
CA GLU A 146 -18.80 -17.39 -2.70
C GLU A 146 -17.54 -16.59 -2.33
N ILE A 147 -16.38 -17.26 -2.18
CA ILE A 147 -15.11 -16.55 -1.95
C ILE A 147 -14.79 -15.60 -3.10
N TRP A 148 -14.87 -16.09 -4.35
CA TRP A 148 -14.60 -15.26 -5.52
C TRP A 148 -15.54 -14.06 -5.59
N LYS A 149 -16.83 -14.26 -5.33
CA LYS A 149 -17.83 -13.17 -5.29
C LYS A 149 -17.50 -12.12 -4.23
N GLN A 150 -17.17 -12.54 -3.01
CA GLN A 150 -16.83 -11.61 -1.93
C GLN A 150 -15.51 -10.87 -2.21
N GLN A 151 -14.51 -11.54 -2.80
CA GLN A 151 -13.27 -10.90 -3.24
C GLN A 151 -13.51 -9.86 -4.33
N LYS A 152 -14.35 -10.19 -5.32
CA LYS A 152 -14.77 -9.25 -6.36
C LYS A 152 -15.45 -8.03 -5.75
N PHE A 153 -16.46 -8.24 -4.89
CA PHE A 153 -17.18 -7.13 -4.26
C PHE A 153 -16.24 -6.20 -3.48
N PHE A 154 -15.29 -6.76 -2.73
CA PHE A 154 -14.27 -5.96 -2.04
C PHE A 154 -13.43 -5.14 -3.01
N LEU A 155 -12.91 -5.75 -4.07
CA LEU A 155 -12.05 -5.05 -5.04
C LEU A 155 -12.81 -4.02 -5.89
N GLU A 156 -14.10 -4.23 -6.16
CA GLU A 156 -14.96 -3.21 -6.78
C GLU A 156 -15.13 -1.96 -5.90
N GLN A 157 -15.22 -2.15 -4.57
CA GLN A 157 -15.25 -1.02 -3.65
C GLN A 157 -13.91 -0.26 -3.63
N ILE A 158 -12.78 -0.98 -3.63
CA ILE A 158 -11.46 -0.36 -3.72
C ILE A 158 -11.29 0.42 -5.04
N ASP A 159 -11.70 -0.16 -6.17
CA ASP A 159 -11.72 0.50 -7.49
C ASP A 159 -12.54 1.80 -7.48
N MET A 160 -13.74 1.76 -6.89
CA MET A 160 -14.59 2.94 -6.73
C MET A 160 -13.93 4.03 -5.87
N LEU A 161 -13.27 3.66 -4.78
CA LEU A 161 -12.55 4.61 -3.92
C LEU A 161 -11.38 5.26 -4.66
N LEU A 162 -10.61 4.50 -5.44
CA LEU A 162 -9.50 5.04 -6.24
C LEU A 162 -9.99 6.00 -7.33
N LYS A 163 -11.05 5.63 -8.05
CA LYS A 163 -11.69 6.50 -9.05
C LYS A 163 -12.17 7.81 -8.41
N THR A 164 -12.73 7.71 -7.22
CA THR A 164 -13.15 8.88 -6.42
C THR A 164 -11.96 9.78 -6.10
N MET A 165 -10.84 9.22 -5.61
CA MET A 165 -9.61 9.99 -5.36
C MET A 165 -9.16 10.74 -6.61
N LYS A 166 -9.14 10.06 -7.77
CA LYS A 166 -8.77 10.66 -9.05
C LYS A 166 -9.71 11.80 -9.44
N MET A 167 -11.03 11.60 -9.33
CA MET A 167 -12.03 12.63 -9.63
C MET A 167 -11.94 13.85 -8.71
N ASN A 168 -11.51 13.65 -7.47
CA ASN A 168 -11.32 14.72 -6.48
C ASN A 168 -9.96 15.43 -6.60
N GLY A 169 -9.10 15.05 -7.56
CA GLY A 169 -7.77 15.65 -7.71
C GLY A 169 -6.76 15.21 -6.64
N GLN A 170 -7.03 14.10 -5.94
CA GLN A 170 -6.14 13.52 -4.92
C GLN A 170 -5.09 12.57 -5.53
N VAL A 171 -5.09 12.42 -6.86
CA VAL A 171 -4.04 11.73 -7.62
C VAL A 171 -3.21 12.79 -8.32
N PHE A 172 -1.91 12.84 -8.03
CA PHE A 172 -1.01 13.85 -8.57
C PHE A 172 0.12 13.25 -9.39
N ASP A 173 0.52 13.98 -10.44
CA ASP A 173 1.72 13.70 -11.24
C ASP A 173 2.48 14.99 -11.49
N LEU A 174 3.77 14.99 -11.15
CA LEU A 174 4.70 16.10 -11.28
C LEU A 174 5.97 15.69 -12.03
N LYS A 175 5.90 14.64 -12.85
CA LYS A 175 7.02 14.20 -13.71
C LYS A 175 7.55 15.28 -14.65
N THR A 176 6.72 16.26 -15.01
CA THR A 176 7.12 17.39 -15.85
C THR A 176 7.88 18.49 -15.09
N ASP A 177 7.91 18.42 -13.76
CA ASP A 177 8.63 19.38 -12.91
C ASP A 177 10.15 19.17 -12.99
N ALA A 178 10.91 20.27 -13.07
CA ALA A 178 12.37 20.21 -13.16
C ALA A 178 13.02 19.62 -11.90
N LEU A 179 12.42 19.82 -10.72
CA LEU A 179 12.85 19.20 -9.47
C LEU A 179 12.64 17.69 -9.52
N HIS A 180 11.54 17.21 -10.11
CA HIS A 180 11.28 15.78 -10.27
C HIS A 180 12.44 15.11 -10.99
N GLN A 181 12.78 15.63 -12.18
CA GLN A 181 13.88 15.09 -12.97
C GLN A 181 15.21 15.16 -12.22
N ALA A 182 15.50 16.26 -11.52
CA ALA A 182 16.73 16.40 -10.75
C ALA A 182 16.84 15.37 -9.61
N VAL A 183 15.74 15.06 -8.92
CA VAL A 183 15.69 14.02 -7.89
C VAL A 183 15.91 12.64 -8.51
N VAL A 184 15.24 12.33 -9.62
CA VAL A 184 15.42 11.05 -10.33
C VAL A 184 16.87 10.87 -10.79
N ASP A 185 17.48 11.89 -11.39
CA ASP A 185 18.86 11.84 -11.87
C ASP A 185 19.86 11.64 -10.73
N PHE A 186 19.64 12.34 -9.60
CA PHE A 186 20.42 12.11 -8.38
C PHE A 186 20.33 10.65 -7.94
N CYS A 187 19.11 10.09 -7.87
CA CYS A 187 18.91 8.74 -7.40
C CYS A 187 19.53 7.70 -8.34
N LYS A 188 19.33 7.84 -9.66
CA LYS A 188 19.94 6.96 -10.68
C LYS A 188 21.48 6.98 -10.59
N LYS A 189 22.07 8.14 -10.33
CA LYS A 189 23.51 8.28 -10.14
C LYS A 189 24.00 7.70 -8.80
N TYR A 190 23.26 7.91 -7.72
CA TYR A 190 23.67 7.48 -6.38
C TYR A 190 23.50 5.97 -6.17
N PHE A 191 22.42 5.38 -6.67
CA PHE A 191 22.05 3.97 -6.52
C PHE A 191 22.38 3.11 -7.76
N HIS A 192 23.53 3.35 -8.39
CA HIS A 192 23.93 2.64 -9.62
C HIS A 192 24.52 1.24 -9.39
N ASP A 193 24.78 0.84 -8.14
CA ASP A 193 25.37 -0.46 -7.82
C ASP A 193 24.30 -1.53 -7.56
N ASP A 194 24.07 -2.39 -8.56
CA ASP A 194 23.13 -3.50 -8.52
C ASP A 194 23.42 -4.54 -7.42
N ARG A 195 24.65 -4.56 -6.87
CA ARG A 195 25.03 -5.51 -5.81
C ARG A 195 24.38 -5.19 -4.45
N MET A 196 23.84 -3.99 -4.30
CA MET A 196 23.32 -3.44 -3.04
C MET A 196 21.79 -3.39 -2.97
N ASP A 197 21.10 -4.17 -3.80
CA ASP A 197 19.64 -4.15 -3.95
C ASP A 197 19.13 -2.70 -4.09
N PRO A 198 19.48 -2.00 -5.19
CA PRO A 198 19.14 -0.60 -5.33
C PRO A 198 17.62 -0.39 -5.44
N PRO A 199 17.10 0.76 -5.00
CA PRO A 199 15.71 1.14 -5.28
C PRO A 199 15.42 1.13 -6.78
N GLY A 200 14.19 0.78 -7.14
CA GLY A 200 13.74 0.74 -8.52
C GLY A 200 13.33 2.10 -9.08
N GLU A 201 13.01 2.13 -10.38
CA GLU A 201 12.53 3.36 -11.04
C GLU A 201 11.20 3.88 -10.46
N THR A 202 10.30 2.99 -10.05
CA THR A 202 9.05 3.36 -9.35
C THR A 202 9.36 4.04 -8.01
N ASP A 203 10.34 3.55 -7.25
CA ASP A 203 10.74 4.15 -5.97
C ASP A 203 11.29 5.57 -6.17
N PHE A 204 12.14 5.76 -7.19
CA PHE A 204 12.67 7.06 -7.56
C PHE A 204 11.57 8.04 -7.97
N ASN A 205 10.66 7.61 -8.85
CA ASN A 205 9.56 8.45 -9.32
C ASN A 205 8.61 8.81 -8.19
N PHE A 206 8.31 7.88 -7.28
CA PHE A 206 7.45 8.15 -6.13
C PHE A 206 8.06 9.24 -5.22
N VAL A 207 9.34 9.11 -4.83
CA VAL A 207 9.99 10.12 -3.98
C VAL A 207 10.13 11.45 -4.71
N ALA A 208 10.50 11.44 -5.99
CA ALA A 208 10.59 12.65 -6.81
C ALA A 208 9.24 13.38 -6.90
N ASN A 209 8.15 12.65 -7.14
CA ASN A 209 6.80 13.21 -7.13
C ASN A 209 6.46 13.85 -5.77
N CYS A 210 6.81 13.20 -4.66
CA CYS A 210 6.59 13.75 -3.32
C CYS A 210 7.39 15.05 -3.07
N CYS A 211 8.67 15.07 -3.46
CA CYS A 211 9.52 16.26 -3.35
C CYS A 211 8.99 17.42 -4.20
N SER A 212 8.62 17.16 -5.45
CA SER A 212 8.03 18.15 -6.34
C SER A 212 6.69 18.65 -5.81
N LYS A 213 5.87 17.78 -5.21
CA LYS A 213 4.58 18.16 -4.63
C LYS A 213 4.77 19.09 -3.43
N ALA A 214 5.71 18.76 -2.55
CA ALA A 214 6.08 19.63 -1.43
C ALA A 214 6.58 21.00 -1.92
N ALA A 215 7.40 21.04 -2.98
CA ALA A 215 7.88 22.28 -3.58
C ALA A 215 6.76 23.11 -4.21
N ALA A 216 5.91 22.48 -5.02
CA ALA A 216 4.82 23.14 -5.74
C ALA A 216 3.79 23.75 -4.78
N ASP A 217 3.49 23.05 -3.69
CA ASP A 217 2.57 23.55 -2.66
C ASP A 217 3.26 24.48 -1.65
N ASN A 218 4.60 24.54 -1.66
CA ASN A 218 5.43 25.19 -0.64
C ASN A 218 5.06 24.77 0.80
N GLU A 219 4.71 23.49 0.96
CA GLU A 219 4.31 22.90 2.23
C GLU A 219 5.02 21.57 2.50
N SER A 220 5.25 21.27 3.77
CA SER A 220 5.78 19.97 4.19
C SER A 220 4.75 18.87 3.96
N LYS A 221 5.21 17.64 3.69
CA LYS A 221 4.35 16.48 3.38
C LYS A 221 4.70 15.29 4.26
N THR A 222 3.73 14.43 4.55
CA THR A 222 3.97 13.15 5.22
C THR A 222 3.78 12.01 4.25
N ILE A 223 4.86 11.30 3.94
CA ILE A 223 4.85 10.05 3.20
C ILE A 223 4.57 8.91 4.16
N TRP A 224 3.62 8.05 3.79
CA TRP A 224 3.30 6.82 4.50
C TRP A 224 3.75 5.63 3.66
N SER A 225 4.94 5.11 3.98
CA SER A 225 5.50 3.94 3.29
C SER A 225 6.46 3.18 4.17
N GLY A 226 6.21 1.87 4.33
CA GLY A 226 7.11 0.97 5.05
C GLY A 226 8.22 0.36 4.21
N ASP A 227 8.44 0.90 3.01
CA ASP A 227 9.50 0.44 2.14
C ASP A 227 10.87 1.02 2.57
N ARG A 228 11.83 0.12 2.77
CA ARG A 228 13.22 0.46 3.10
C ARG A 228 13.88 1.28 1.99
N HIS A 229 13.48 1.11 0.73
CA HIS A 229 13.99 1.85 -0.42
C HIS A 229 13.61 3.33 -0.33
N ILE A 230 12.37 3.63 0.02
CA ILE A 230 11.91 5.01 0.24
C ILE A 230 12.71 5.68 1.37
N THR A 231 12.93 4.96 2.48
CA THR A 231 13.78 5.44 3.58
C THR A 231 15.22 5.72 3.11
N ARG A 232 15.82 4.80 2.35
CA ARG A 232 17.19 4.96 1.80
C ARG A 232 17.30 6.14 0.85
N ILE A 233 16.31 6.34 -0.02
CA ILE A 233 16.30 7.46 -0.97
C ILE A 233 16.21 8.78 -0.21
N LEU A 234 15.28 8.92 0.75
CA LEU A 234 15.16 10.14 1.55
C LEU A 234 16.43 10.43 2.33
N ALA A 235 17.02 9.43 3.00
CA ALA A 235 18.30 9.60 3.68
C ALA A 235 19.40 10.08 2.71
N ALA A 236 19.50 9.47 1.52
CA ALA A 236 20.48 9.88 0.51
C ALA A 236 20.25 11.31 0.02
N LEU A 237 19.00 11.71 -0.23
CA LEU A 237 18.66 13.08 -0.61
C LEU A 237 19.09 14.07 0.47
N TYR A 238 18.73 13.84 1.73
CA TYR A 238 19.02 14.79 2.81
C TYR A 238 20.49 14.84 3.24
N HIS A 239 21.24 13.75 3.08
CA HIS A 239 22.65 13.72 3.49
C HIS A 239 23.66 13.93 2.35
N HIS A 240 23.26 13.68 1.11
CA HIS A 240 24.19 13.65 -0.02
C HIS A 240 23.75 14.46 -1.24
N SER A 241 22.51 14.96 -1.27
CA SER A 241 22.05 15.84 -2.34
C SER A 241 22.13 17.30 -1.93
N SER A 242 22.41 18.16 -2.91
CA SER A 242 22.18 19.60 -2.75
C SER A 242 20.71 19.97 -2.93
N LEU A 243 19.81 19.07 -3.33
CA LEU A 243 18.44 19.40 -3.73
C LEU A 243 17.49 19.76 -2.57
N THR A 244 17.85 19.50 -1.32
CA THR A 244 16.96 19.66 -0.15
C THR A 244 16.57 21.10 0.17
N HIS A 245 17.27 22.09 -0.37
CA HIS A 245 16.85 23.50 -0.28
C HIS A 245 15.74 23.87 -1.28
N LYS A 246 15.38 22.97 -2.21
CA LYS A 246 14.38 23.22 -3.25
C LYS A 246 12.97 22.78 -2.88
N PHE A 247 12.79 22.09 -1.76
CA PHE A 247 11.50 21.65 -1.27
C PHE A 247 11.44 21.69 0.26
N PRO A 248 10.25 21.89 0.86
CA PRO A 248 10.04 21.81 2.30
C PRO A 248 10.31 20.41 2.88
N GLN A 249 10.25 20.28 4.21
CA GLN A 249 10.49 19.01 4.88
C GLN A 249 9.52 17.91 4.44
N ILE A 250 10.07 16.75 4.09
CA ILE A 250 9.32 15.51 3.92
C ILE A 250 9.41 14.71 5.21
N TYR A 251 8.28 14.26 5.73
CA TYR A 251 8.19 13.35 6.86
C TYR A 251 7.93 11.95 6.34
N LEU A 252 8.60 10.93 6.89
CA LEU A 252 8.33 9.53 6.54
C LEU A 252 7.76 8.82 7.76
N ARG A 253 6.58 8.21 7.61
CA ARG A 253 6.00 7.28 8.58
C ARG A 253 6.01 5.88 7.99
N ALA A 254 6.77 5.01 8.61
CA ALA A 254 7.24 3.80 7.93
C ALA A 254 6.51 2.50 8.25
N ASN A 255 5.36 2.55 8.91
CA ASN A 255 4.78 1.27 9.33
C ASN A 255 3.25 1.30 9.47
N TYR A 256 2.64 0.41 8.69
CA TYR A 256 1.22 0.05 8.70
C TYR A 256 0.94 -1.22 9.52
N LEU A 257 1.95 -1.86 10.14
CA LEU A 257 1.70 -2.85 11.19
C LEU A 257 0.79 -2.19 12.24
N PRO A 258 -0.26 -2.88 12.70
CA PRO A 258 -1.54 -2.26 13.02
C PRO A 258 -1.55 -1.32 14.25
N LEU A 259 -0.40 -0.96 14.83
CA LEU A 259 -0.24 -0.09 15.99
C LEU A 259 1.08 0.72 16.04
N HIS A 260 1.95 0.67 15.02
CA HIS A 260 3.30 1.25 15.11
C HIS A 260 3.58 2.33 14.08
N PHE A 261 2.87 3.46 14.13
CA PHE A 261 3.07 4.59 13.20
C PHE A 261 4.32 5.42 13.53
N SER A 262 5.51 4.82 13.49
CA SER A 262 6.77 5.49 13.78
C SER A 262 7.15 6.45 12.65
N GLN A 263 7.37 7.72 13.01
CA GLN A 263 8.10 8.65 12.16
C GLN A 263 9.56 8.23 12.11
N LEU A 264 10.07 7.94 10.92
CA LEU A 264 11.48 7.60 10.67
C LEU A 264 12.27 8.73 10.02
N PHE A 265 11.58 9.79 9.59
CA PHE A 265 12.21 10.93 8.95
C PHE A 265 11.34 12.18 9.12
N PRO A 266 11.91 13.38 9.32
CA PRO A 266 13.29 13.61 9.73
C PRO A 266 13.54 13.00 11.12
N ASN A 267 14.79 12.60 11.38
CA ASN A 267 15.28 12.14 12.68
C ASN A 267 15.76 13.32 13.54
#